data_AF-A0A8T5F9T6-F1
#
_entry.id   AF-A0A8T5F9T6-F1
#
_cell.length_a   1.000
_cell.length_b   1.000
_cell.length_c   1.000
_cell.angle_alpha   90.00
_cell.angle_beta   90.00
_cell.angle_gamma   90.00
#
_symmetry.space_group_name_H-M   'P 1'
#
loop_
_entity.id
_entity.type
_entity.pdbx_description
1 polymer ?
#
loop_
_entity_poly.entity_id
_entity_poly.type
_entity_poly.pdbx_seq_one_letter_code
_entity_poly.pdbx_strand_id
1 'polypeptide(L)'
;MQRLTSNIDLYSKLLLSVGQQGRGIKQRQPLQPLECGRYIKQLMDEENEDRTQVSERLGLGRSKDSSHMYKKRDSTQVTKFLQLLNISEKSQDLAGWGWEGHPKIPFSVILKMINFSHDEQDKILQTFKSNDKKEKLTQADVQNIKKCLDSDSNLAIDDCIEKIMKLKVVDITNLVVCEIQDTLKNFIKSNDDYEKRIIDMLKNNLSGEFYSVDTTDVLITISMDQDAFTVFHEQQLEKGVSYSDFLNSFLGEKIG
;
A
#
# COMPACT_ATOMS: atom_id res chain seq x y z
N MET A 1 8.80 19.55 -7.05
CA MET A 1 9.15 18.29 -6.37
C MET A 1 10.64 18.32 -6.03
N GLN A 2 11.01 18.09 -4.76
CA GLN A 2 12.42 18.05 -4.33
C GLN A 2 13.04 16.71 -4.74
N ARG A 3 14.31 16.71 -5.16
CA ARG A 3 15.04 15.48 -5.51
C ARG A 3 15.11 14.52 -4.31
N LEU A 4 14.85 13.24 -4.52
CA LEU A 4 14.91 12.22 -3.47
C LEU A 4 16.31 12.17 -2.85
N THR A 5 17.35 12.23 -3.67
CA THR A 5 18.76 12.21 -3.22
C THR A 5 19.15 13.46 -2.41
N SER A 6 18.37 14.54 -2.51
CA SER A 6 18.56 15.76 -1.71
C SER A 6 17.77 15.75 -0.40
N ASN A 7 16.84 14.80 -0.22
CA ASN A 7 16.11 14.57 1.03
C ASN A 7 16.68 13.34 1.75
N ILE A 8 17.69 13.57 2.58
CA ILE A 8 18.47 12.51 3.24
C ILE A 8 17.57 11.61 4.12
N ASP A 9 16.60 12.20 4.82
CA ASP A 9 15.68 11.46 5.69
C ASP A 9 14.83 10.49 4.89
N LEU A 10 14.23 10.97 3.80
CA LEU A 10 13.39 10.14 2.94
C LEU A 10 14.19 9.06 2.21
N TYR A 11 15.38 9.41 1.72
CA TYR A 11 16.28 8.45 1.10
C TYR A 11 16.74 7.38 2.08
N SER A 12 17.03 7.76 3.33
CA SER A 12 17.37 6.82 4.40
C SER A 12 16.21 5.89 4.75
N LYS A 13 14.98 6.41 4.83
CA LYS A 13 13.76 5.61 4.99
C LYS A 13 13.60 4.59 3.86
N LEU A 14 13.90 4.97 2.60
CA LEU A 14 13.89 4.06 1.46
C LEU A 14 14.91 2.92 1.66
N LEU A 15 16.17 3.25 1.93
CA LEU A 15 17.23 2.26 2.16
C LEU A 15 16.89 1.27 3.29
N LEU A 16 16.32 1.76 4.39
CA LEU A 16 15.88 0.93 5.50
C LEU A 16 14.71 0.01 5.12
N SER A 17 13.81 0.46 4.25
CA SER A 17 12.64 -0.32 3.86
C SER A 17 12.95 -1.41 2.84
N VAL A 18 13.80 -1.12 1.86
CA VAL A 18 14.11 -2.06 0.77
C VAL A 18 15.33 -2.94 1.06
N GLY A 19 16.31 -2.39 1.78
CA GLY A 19 17.62 -2.99 2.00
C GLY A 19 17.60 -4.16 2.99
N GLN A 20 18.68 -4.94 2.98
CA GLN A 20 18.84 -6.04 3.95
C GLN A 20 18.97 -5.54 5.39
N GLN A 21 19.31 -4.26 5.58
CA GLN A 21 19.62 -3.68 6.89
C GLN A 21 18.37 -3.45 7.75
N GLY A 22 17.22 -3.20 7.14
CA GLY A 22 15.92 -3.16 7.84
C GLY A 22 15.16 -4.48 7.81
N ARG A 23 15.78 -5.59 7.35
CA ARG A 23 15.18 -6.93 7.43
C ARG A 23 15.59 -7.60 8.74
N GLY A 24 14.86 -7.30 9.80
CA GLY A 24 14.99 -7.97 11.08
C GLY A 24 13.65 -8.10 11.79
N ILE A 25 13.49 -9.14 12.61
CA ILE A 25 12.29 -9.38 13.46
C ILE A 25 12.00 -8.17 14.38
N LYS A 26 13.00 -7.31 14.62
CA LYS A 26 12.93 -6.18 15.56
C LYS A 26 12.69 -4.80 14.92
N GLN A 27 12.88 -4.63 13.61
CA GLN A 27 12.78 -3.31 12.97
C GLN A 27 11.75 -3.36 11.83
N ARG A 28 10.67 -2.61 12.00
CA ARG A 28 9.62 -2.42 10.99
C ARG A 28 10.13 -1.49 9.89
N GLN A 29 9.72 -1.75 8.65
CA GLN A 29 10.06 -0.90 7.52
C GLN A 29 9.35 0.45 7.69
N PRO A 30 10.07 1.58 7.62
CA PRO A 30 9.48 2.90 7.82
C PRO A 30 8.64 3.40 6.63
N LEU A 31 8.75 2.77 5.46
CA LEU A 31 7.92 3.04 4.29
C LEU A 31 7.12 1.83 3.91
N GLN A 32 5.91 2.05 3.41
CA GLN A 32 5.05 1.04 2.83
C GLN A 32 5.64 0.49 1.51
N PRO A 33 5.27 -0.73 1.09
CA PRO A 33 5.77 -1.29 -0.16
C PRO A 33 5.47 -0.42 -1.39
N LEU A 34 4.28 0.20 -1.42
CA LEU A 34 3.88 1.10 -2.51
C LEU A 34 4.78 2.35 -2.57
N GLU A 35 5.04 2.96 -1.41
CA GLU A 35 5.93 4.12 -1.30
C GLU A 35 7.35 3.78 -1.76
N CYS A 36 7.84 2.58 -1.43
CA CYS A 36 9.11 2.10 -1.94
C CYS A 36 9.10 2.05 -3.48
N GLY A 37 8.01 1.58 -4.10
CA GLY A 37 7.84 1.62 -5.55
C GLY A 37 7.90 3.03 -6.12
N ARG A 38 7.17 3.98 -5.51
CA ARG A 38 7.14 5.39 -5.93
C ARG A 38 8.51 6.04 -5.85
N TYR A 39 9.22 5.90 -4.73
CA TYR A 39 10.55 6.49 -4.57
C TYR A 39 11.62 5.81 -5.41
N ILE A 40 11.52 4.50 -5.64
CA ILE A 40 12.38 3.81 -6.62
C ILE A 40 12.16 4.40 -8.01
N LYS A 41 10.91 4.59 -8.43
CA LYS A 41 10.57 5.18 -9.74
C LYS A 41 11.09 6.62 -9.85
N GLN A 42 10.87 7.43 -8.83
CA GLN A 42 11.41 8.78 -8.73
C GLN A 42 12.95 8.79 -8.85
N LEU A 43 13.64 7.90 -8.13
CA LEU A 43 15.10 7.79 -8.21
C LEU A 43 15.59 7.43 -9.62
N MET A 44 14.92 6.48 -10.28
CA MET A 44 15.23 6.12 -11.68
C MET A 44 15.10 7.32 -12.61
N ASP A 45 14.02 8.09 -12.46
CA ASP A 45 13.71 9.22 -13.34
C ASP A 45 14.63 10.42 -13.08
N GLU A 46 14.97 10.69 -11.82
CA GLU A 46 15.86 11.79 -11.42
C GLU A 46 17.31 11.58 -11.84
N GLU A 47 17.80 10.34 -11.70
CA GLU A 47 19.21 10.00 -11.93
C GLU A 47 19.42 9.37 -13.31
N ASN A 48 18.35 9.18 -14.09
CA ASN A 48 18.35 8.48 -15.38
C ASN A 48 19.01 7.09 -15.28
N GLU A 49 18.65 6.35 -14.23
CA GLU A 49 19.19 5.03 -13.90
C GLU A 49 18.24 3.90 -14.32
N ASP A 50 18.81 2.83 -14.84
CA ASP A 50 18.07 1.59 -15.07
C ASP A 50 17.84 0.79 -13.76
N ARG A 51 17.04 -0.27 -13.85
CA ARG A 51 16.68 -1.09 -12.68
C ARG A 51 17.88 -1.77 -12.02
N THR A 52 18.93 -2.07 -12.78
CA THR A 52 20.15 -2.71 -12.28
C THR A 52 20.99 -1.69 -11.51
N GLN A 53 21.17 -0.49 -12.06
CA GLN A 53 21.87 0.63 -11.41
C GLN A 53 21.19 1.01 -10.10
N VAL A 54 19.85 1.13 -10.09
CA VAL A 54 19.10 1.39 -8.85
C VAL A 54 19.22 0.24 -7.85
N SER A 55 19.21 -1.02 -8.29
CA SER A 55 19.44 -2.18 -7.42
C SER A 55 20.82 -2.12 -6.75
N GLU A 56 21.85 -1.70 -7.51
CA GLU A 56 23.20 -1.48 -7.00
C GLU A 56 23.25 -0.35 -5.97
N ARG A 57 22.63 0.77 -6.28
CA ARG A 57 22.56 1.95 -5.41
C ARG A 57 21.86 1.67 -4.09
N LEU A 58 20.75 0.94 -4.13
CA LEU A 58 19.93 0.61 -2.95
C LEU A 58 20.43 -0.61 -2.16
N GLY A 59 21.57 -1.20 -2.52
CA GLY A 59 22.10 -2.34 -1.75
C GLY A 59 21.35 -3.67 -2.00
N LEU A 60 20.51 -3.75 -3.03
CA LEU A 60 19.63 -4.89 -3.31
C LEU A 60 20.36 -5.99 -4.10
N GLY A 61 19.82 -7.20 -4.07
CA GLY A 61 20.32 -8.31 -4.91
C GLY A 61 21.69 -8.89 -4.52
N ARG A 62 22.27 -8.53 -3.35
CA ARG A 62 23.51 -9.16 -2.87
C ARG A 62 23.29 -10.60 -2.42
N SER A 63 24.09 -11.51 -2.97
CA SER A 63 24.22 -12.88 -2.48
C SER A 63 24.70 -12.87 -1.02
N LYS A 64 24.11 -13.71 -0.16
CA LYS A 64 24.62 -13.96 1.20
C LYS A 64 25.96 -14.71 1.18
N ASP A 65 26.26 -15.39 0.07
CA ASP A 65 27.50 -16.13 -0.14
C ASP A 65 28.57 -15.21 -0.74
N SER A 66 29.69 -15.06 -0.02
CA SER A 66 30.87 -14.28 -0.40
C SER A 66 31.57 -14.81 -1.65
N SER A 67 31.33 -16.06 -2.05
CA SER A 67 31.84 -16.65 -3.30
C SER A 67 31.28 -15.94 -4.56
N HIS A 68 30.23 -15.14 -4.40
CA HIS A 68 29.52 -14.46 -5.48
C HIS A 68 29.53 -12.93 -5.34
N MET A 69 30.50 -12.38 -4.61
CA MET A 69 30.61 -10.92 -4.38
C MET A 69 30.73 -10.11 -5.68
N TYR A 70 31.22 -10.73 -6.77
CA TYR A 70 31.37 -10.12 -8.09
C TYR A 70 30.21 -10.43 -9.06
N LYS A 71 29.17 -11.19 -8.65
CA LYS A 71 27.99 -11.38 -9.51
C LYS A 71 27.25 -10.05 -9.66
N LYS A 72 26.84 -9.75 -10.90
CA LYS A 72 25.94 -8.62 -11.18
C LYS A 72 24.72 -8.70 -10.26
N ARG A 73 24.33 -7.54 -9.74
CA ARG A 73 23.19 -7.48 -8.82
C ARG A 73 21.89 -7.76 -9.58
N ASP A 74 21.04 -8.56 -8.97
CA ASP A 74 19.72 -8.90 -9.49
C ASP A 74 18.76 -7.72 -9.29
N SER A 75 17.97 -7.39 -10.32
CA SER A 75 16.97 -6.32 -10.31
C SER A 75 15.55 -6.83 -10.02
N THR A 76 15.40 -8.10 -9.65
CA THR A 76 14.08 -8.71 -9.34
C THR A 76 13.35 -7.95 -8.24
N GLN A 77 14.03 -7.53 -7.17
CA GLN A 77 13.37 -6.81 -6.08
C GLN A 77 12.90 -5.40 -6.50
N VAL A 78 13.71 -4.68 -7.27
CA VAL A 78 13.34 -3.40 -7.89
C VAL A 78 12.11 -3.59 -8.79
N THR A 79 12.14 -4.62 -9.64
CA THR A 79 11.03 -4.95 -10.54
C THR A 79 9.74 -5.22 -9.77
N LYS A 80 9.80 -5.95 -8.65
CA LYS A 80 8.62 -6.23 -7.81
C LYS A 80 8.02 -4.96 -7.20
N PHE A 81 8.82 -4.02 -6.73
CA PHE A 81 8.29 -2.76 -6.22
C PHE A 81 7.66 -1.90 -7.33
N LEU A 82 8.32 -1.83 -8.50
CA LEU A 82 7.77 -1.11 -9.65
C LEU A 82 6.46 -1.73 -10.15
N GLN A 83 6.34 -3.06 -10.08
CA GLN A 83 5.11 -3.76 -10.45
C GLN A 83 3.92 -3.42 -9.54
N LEU A 84 4.15 -2.99 -8.29
CA LEU A 84 3.06 -2.53 -7.42
C LEU A 84 2.39 -1.27 -7.96
N LEU A 85 3.13 -0.42 -8.69
CA LEU A 85 2.57 0.80 -9.31
C LEU A 85 1.61 0.51 -10.47
N ASN A 86 1.52 -0.76 -10.91
CA ASN A 86 0.60 -1.19 -11.97
C ASN A 86 -0.68 -1.83 -11.41
N ILE A 87 -0.77 -1.99 -10.10
CA ILE A 87 -1.99 -2.44 -9.42
C ILE A 87 -2.98 -1.28 -9.42
N SER A 88 -4.28 -1.58 -9.45
CA SER A 88 -5.33 -0.55 -9.46
C SER A 88 -5.13 0.47 -8.33
N GLU A 89 -5.19 1.75 -8.68
CA GLU A 89 -4.96 2.86 -7.75
C GLU A 89 -5.94 2.85 -6.57
N LYS A 90 -7.16 2.35 -6.79
CA LYS A 90 -8.22 2.23 -5.79
C LYS A 90 -7.86 1.30 -4.63
N SER A 91 -6.96 0.34 -4.87
CA SER A 91 -6.69 -0.77 -3.94
C SER A 91 -5.21 -1.03 -3.67
N GLN A 92 -4.29 -0.40 -4.40
CA GLN A 92 -2.84 -0.63 -4.25
C GLN A 92 -2.31 -0.32 -2.84
N ASP A 93 -2.96 0.58 -2.09
CA ASP A 93 -2.62 0.89 -0.70
C ASP A 93 -2.91 -0.26 0.28
N LEU A 94 -3.63 -1.31 -0.15
CA LEU A 94 -3.76 -2.54 0.61
C LEU A 94 -2.45 -3.36 0.62
N ALA A 95 -1.43 -2.99 -0.17
CA ALA A 95 -0.12 -3.64 -0.14
C ALA A 95 0.62 -3.36 1.17
N GLY A 96 1.11 -4.42 1.82
CA GLY A 96 1.89 -4.32 3.06
C GLY A 96 3.03 -5.34 3.18
N TRP A 97 3.80 -5.21 4.25
CA TRP A 97 4.96 -6.03 4.62
C TRP A 97 4.61 -7.37 5.29
N GLY A 98 3.32 -7.62 5.52
CA GLY A 98 2.80 -8.87 6.09
C GLY A 98 2.83 -8.96 7.62
N TRP A 99 3.56 -8.09 8.31
CA TRP A 99 3.49 -7.93 9.78
C TRP A 99 2.39 -6.95 10.22
N GLU A 100 1.90 -6.11 9.31
CA GLU A 100 0.90 -5.07 9.60
C GLU A 100 -0.48 -5.62 9.92
N GLY A 101 -0.78 -6.85 9.47
CA GLY A 101 -2.09 -7.48 9.65
C GLY A 101 -3.17 -6.87 8.75
N HIS A 102 -4.41 -7.30 8.95
CA HIS A 102 -5.55 -6.80 8.18
C HIS A 102 -5.74 -5.28 8.41
N PRO A 103 -6.09 -4.49 7.37
CA PRO A 103 -6.45 -4.89 6.01
C PRO A 103 -5.27 -5.04 5.05
N LYS A 104 -4.03 -4.86 5.51
CA LYS A 104 -2.85 -5.00 4.65
C LYS A 104 -2.65 -6.45 4.22
N ILE A 105 -2.42 -6.62 2.93
CA ILE A 105 -2.13 -7.89 2.27
C ILE A 105 -0.64 -7.91 1.96
N PRO A 106 0.08 -9.01 2.25
CA PRO A 106 1.49 -9.12 1.88
C PRO A 106 1.68 -8.78 0.40
N PHE A 107 2.56 -7.83 0.09
CA PHE A 107 2.69 -7.33 -1.29
C PHE A 107 3.04 -8.43 -2.30
N SER A 108 3.67 -9.52 -1.85
CA SER A 108 3.93 -10.71 -2.68
C SER A 108 2.66 -11.43 -3.16
N VAL A 109 1.57 -11.34 -2.39
CA VAL A 109 0.23 -11.82 -2.77
C VAL A 109 -0.41 -10.81 -3.72
N ILE A 110 -0.34 -9.51 -3.42
CA ILE A 110 -0.87 -8.46 -4.32
C ILE A 110 -0.22 -8.52 -5.70
N LEU A 111 1.08 -8.82 -5.81
CA LEU A 111 1.74 -8.97 -7.12
C LEU A 111 1.18 -10.12 -7.97
N LYS A 112 0.37 -11.03 -7.42
CA LYS A 112 -0.37 -12.03 -8.21
C LYS A 112 -1.59 -11.44 -8.92
N MET A 113 -2.03 -10.25 -8.52
CA MET A 113 -3.15 -9.52 -9.12
C MET A 113 -2.82 -8.93 -10.49
N ILE A 114 -1.54 -8.86 -10.89
CA ILE A 114 -1.09 -8.31 -12.18
C ILE A 114 -1.76 -8.99 -13.38
N ASN A 115 -2.20 -10.25 -13.23
CA ASN A 115 -2.84 -11.01 -14.30
C ASN A 115 -4.37 -10.79 -14.38
N PHE A 116 -4.91 -9.85 -13.61
CA PHE A 116 -6.31 -9.45 -13.60
C PHE A 116 -6.44 -8.01 -14.11
N SER A 117 -7.58 -7.67 -14.69
CA SER A 117 -7.95 -6.29 -15.00
C SER A 117 -8.13 -5.47 -13.72
N HIS A 118 -7.97 -4.14 -13.78
CA HIS A 118 -8.10 -3.28 -12.58
C HIS A 118 -9.44 -3.44 -11.85
N ASP A 119 -10.56 -3.60 -12.58
CA ASP A 119 -11.87 -3.88 -11.98
C ASP A 119 -11.87 -5.19 -11.15
N GLU A 120 -11.33 -6.27 -11.73
CA GLU A 120 -11.21 -7.56 -11.03
C GLU A 120 -10.27 -7.46 -9.82
N GLN A 121 -9.16 -6.74 -9.95
CA GLN A 121 -8.23 -6.50 -8.85
C GLN A 121 -8.96 -5.81 -7.69
N ASP A 122 -9.71 -4.76 -7.97
CA ASP A 122 -10.44 -3.99 -6.97
C ASP A 122 -11.51 -4.83 -6.29
N LYS A 123 -12.29 -5.60 -7.06
CA LYS A 123 -13.29 -6.52 -6.52
C LYS A 123 -12.68 -7.53 -5.58
N ILE A 124 -11.58 -8.18 -5.95
CA ILE A 124 -10.94 -9.18 -5.09
C ILE A 124 -10.38 -8.53 -3.82
N LEU A 125 -9.66 -7.42 -3.97
CA LEU A 125 -8.92 -6.78 -2.87
C LEU A 125 -9.84 -6.08 -1.88
N GLN A 126 -10.85 -5.33 -2.34
CA GLN A 126 -11.79 -4.63 -1.46
C GLN A 126 -12.80 -5.58 -0.81
N THR A 127 -13.23 -6.63 -1.52
CA THR A 127 -14.05 -7.70 -0.90
C THR A 127 -13.27 -8.45 0.18
N PHE A 128 -11.97 -8.68 -0.02
CA PHE A 128 -11.12 -9.20 1.04
C PHE A 128 -11.05 -8.24 2.24
N LYS A 129 -10.85 -6.94 1.98
CA LYS A 129 -10.78 -5.91 3.03
C LYS A 129 -12.06 -5.86 3.87
N SER A 130 -13.24 -6.12 3.30
CA SER A 130 -14.50 -6.13 4.05
C SER A 130 -14.73 -7.42 4.86
N ASN A 131 -13.77 -8.35 4.89
CA ASN A 131 -13.93 -9.61 5.62
C ASN A 131 -13.68 -9.46 7.12
N ASP A 132 -14.77 -9.41 7.90
CA ASP A 132 -14.74 -9.33 9.36
C ASP A 132 -14.05 -10.53 10.04
N LYS A 133 -13.94 -11.67 9.36
CA LYS A 133 -13.28 -12.86 9.90
C LYS A 133 -11.76 -12.70 10.01
N LYS A 134 -11.18 -11.64 9.42
CA LYS A 134 -9.73 -11.33 9.42
C LYS A 134 -8.85 -12.50 8.94
N GLU A 135 -9.40 -13.37 8.10
CA GLU A 135 -8.63 -14.40 7.42
C GLU A 135 -7.61 -13.72 6.47
N LYS A 136 -6.56 -14.43 6.06
CA LYS A 136 -5.52 -13.88 5.17
C LYS A 136 -5.83 -14.24 3.73
N LEU A 137 -5.76 -13.26 2.82
CA LEU A 137 -5.72 -13.56 1.39
C LEU A 137 -4.38 -14.22 1.05
N THR A 138 -4.43 -15.43 0.51
CA THR A 138 -3.24 -16.19 0.16
C THR A 138 -2.98 -16.20 -1.34
N GLN A 139 -1.77 -16.57 -1.75
CA GLN A 139 -1.47 -16.76 -3.18
C GLN A 139 -2.30 -17.88 -3.80
N ALA A 140 -2.70 -18.89 -3.01
CA ALA A 140 -3.53 -19.98 -3.49
C ALA A 140 -4.94 -19.51 -3.82
N ASP A 141 -5.51 -18.62 -3.01
CA ASP A 141 -6.83 -18.03 -3.25
C ASP A 141 -6.84 -17.26 -4.57
N VAL A 142 -5.87 -16.37 -4.78
CA VAL A 142 -5.73 -15.61 -6.03
C VAL A 142 -5.57 -16.52 -7.25
N GLN A 143 -4.77 -17.59 -7.13
CA GLN A 143 -4.62 -18.57 -8.21
C GLN A 143 -5.91 -19.36 -8.48
N ASN A 144 -6.65 -19.71 -7.44
CA ASN A 144 -7.92 -20.43 -7.57
C ASN A 144 -9.01 -19.56 -8.20
N ILE A 145 -9.06 -18.26 -7.86
CA ILE A 145 -9.93 -17.28 -8.53
C ILE A 145 -9.54 -17.19 -10.01
N LYS A 146 -8.25 -17.09 -10.34
CA LYS A 146 -7.82 -17.04 -11.74
C LYS A 146 -8.20 -18.30 -12.52
N LYS A 147 -7.97 -19.49 -11.94
CA LYS A 147 -8.39 -20.76 -12.54
C LYS A 147 -9.91 -20.86 -12.70
N CYS A 148 -10.67 -20.30 -11.76
CA CYS A 148 -12.13 -20.23 -11.85
C CYS A 148 -12.56 -19.40 -13.07
N LEU A 149 -12.01 -18.21 -13.25
CA LEU A 149 -12.25 -17.37 -14.44
C LEU A 149 -11.82 -18.06 -15.74
N ASP A 150 -10.64 -18.69 -15.74
CA ASP A 150 -10.11 -19.34 -16.94
C ASP A 150 -10.88 -20.62 -17.32
N SER A 151 -11.70 -21.17 -16.41
CA SER A 151 -12.49 -22.38 -16.67
C SER A 151 -13.75 -22.14 -17.50
N ASP A 152 -14.28 -20.92 -17.49
CA ASP A 152 -15.42 -20.50 -18.30
C ASP A 152 -15.34 -19.00 -18.56
N SER A 153 -15.19 -18.62 -19.84
CA SER A 153 -15.10 -17.23 -20.29
C SER A 153 -16.33 -16.37 -19.99
N ASN A 154 -17.47 -16.97 -19.64
CA ASN A 154 -18.70 -16.26 -19.27
C ASN A 154 -18.87 -16.08 -17.75
N LEU A 155 -17.98 -16.68 -16.94
CA LEU A 155 -18.11 -16.63 -15.50
C LEU A 155 -17.69 -15.25 -14.98
N ALA A 156 -18.56 -14.60 -14.21
CA ALA A 156 -18.24 -13.31 -13.63
C ALA A 156 -17.22 -13.47 -12.50
N ILE A 157 -16.35 -12.47 -12.34
CA ILE A 157 -15.40 -12.42 -11.23
C ILE A 157 -16.12 -12.50 -9.87
N ASP A 158 -17.30 -11.91 -9.77
CA ASP A 158 -18.13 -11.93 -8.58
C ASP A 158 -18.48 -13.36 -8.15
N ASP A 159 -18.88 -14.22 -9.10
CA ASP A 159 -19.17 -15.63 -8.84
C ASP A 159 -17.93 -16.40 -8.36
N CYS A 160 -16.76 -16.09 -8.93
CA CYS A 160 -15.50 -16.71 -8.50
C CYS A 160 -15.08 -16.26 -7.10
N ILE A 161 -15.26 -14.98 -6.75
CA ILE A 161 -15.01 -14.47 -5.41
C ILE A 161 -15.95 -15.16 -4.41
N GLU A 162 -17.25 -15.22 -4.70
CA GLU A 162 -18.23 -15.88 -3.83
C GLU A 162 -17.91 -17.38 -3.65
N LYS A 163 -17.52 -18.07 -4.72
CA LYS A 163 -17.18 -19.50 -4.67
C LYS A 163 -15.90 -19.79 -3.89
N ILE A 164 -14.85 -19.01 -4.11
CA ILE A 164 -13.50 -19.29 -3.57
C ILE A 164 -13.32 -18.65 -2.19
N MET A 165 -13.67 -17.37 -2.05
CA MET A 165 -13.50 -16.61 -0.82
C MET A 165 -14.71 -16.73 0.12
N LYS A 166 -15.88 -17.16 -0.38
CA LYS A 166 -17.12 -17.25 0.40
C LYS A 166 -17.55 -15.89 0.97
N LEU A 167 -17.31 -14.84 0.18
CA LEU A 167 -17.64 -13.46 0.50
C LEU A 167 -18.45 -12.87 -0.66
N LYS A 168 -19.43 -12.04 -0.32
CA LYS A 168 -20.18 -11.25 -1.30
C LYS A 168 -19.33 -10.08 -1.78
N VAL A 169 -19.32 -9.82 -3.08
CA VAL A 169 -18.62 -8.65 -3.63
C VAL A 169 -19.20 -7.35 -3.08
N VAL A 170 -18.30 -6.41 -2.78
CA VAL A 170 -18.62 -5.09 -2.24
C VAL A 170 -18.52 -3.99 -3.29
N ASP A 171 -19.12 -2.84 -2.99
CA ASP A 171 -18.95 -1.64 -3.79
C ASP A 171 -17.50 -1.12 -3.74
N ILE A 172 -16.99 -0.72 -4.90
CA ILE A 172 -15.59 -0.31 -5.07
C ILE A 172 -15.45 1.19 -4.89
N THR A 173 -14.54 1.60 -4.01
CA THR A 173 -14.23 3.00 -3.69
C THR A 173 -12.74 3.27 -3.82
N ASN A 174 -12.31 4.54 -3.74
CA ASN A 174 -10.88 4.83 -3.58
C ASN A 174 -10.50 4.63 -2.10
N LEU A 175 -9.40 3.91 -1.86
CA LEU A 175 -8.92 3.62 -0.51
C LEU A 175 -7.53 4.20 -0.28
N VAL A 176 -7.34 4.80 0.89
CA VAL A 176 -6.02 5.10 1.45
C VAL A 176 -5.88 4.34 2.78
N VAL A 177 -4.74 3.68 2.99
CA VAL A 177 -4.44 2.95 4.23
C VAL A 177 -3.16 3.46 4.87
N CYS A 178 -3.31 4.17 5.98
CA CYS A 178 -2.24 4.84 6.69
C CYS A 178 -1.93 4.16 8.03
N GLU A 179 -0.68 4.30 8.49
CA GLU A 179 -0.33 4.02 9.89
C GLU A 179 -0.86 5.11 10.81
N ILE A 180 -1.31 4.73 12.02
CA ILE A 180 -1.80 5.65 13.04
C ILE A 180 -0.68 5.98 14.04
N GLN A 181 -0.44 7.27 14.29
CA GLN A 181 0.47 7.78 15.32
C GLN A 181 -0.26 8.10 16.62
N ASP A 182 0.50 8.35 17.69
CA ASP A 182 -0.02 8.41 19.07
C ASP A 182 -1.18 9.41 19.27
N THR A 183 -1.12 10.60 18.67
CA THR A 183 -2.19 11.60 18.78
C THR A 183 -3.52 11.07 18.24
N LEU A 184 -3.52 10.56 17.00
CA LEU A 184 -4.71 10.00 16.37
C LEU A 184 -5.16 8.71 17.08
N LYS A 185 -4.21 7.90 17.55
CA LYS A 185 -4.49 6.68 18.31
C LYS A 185 -5.22 6.98 19.62
N ASN A 186 -4.76 8.00 20.36
CA ASN A 186 -5.39 8.43 21.60
C ASN A 186 -6.78 9.00 21.33
N PHE A 187 -6.93 9.80 20.26
CA PHE A 187 -8.23 10.29 19.83
C PHE A 187 -9.23 9.17 19.55
N ILE A 188 -8.84 8.16 18.76
CA ILE A 188 -9.70 7.00 18.44
C ILE A 188 -10.11 6.25 19.71
N LYS A 189 -9.17 6.05 20.65
CA LYS A 189 -9.46 5.35 21.91
C LYS A 189 -10.36 6.12 22.88
N SER A 190 -10.36 7.45 22.80
CA SER A 190 -11.10 8.30 23.73
C SER A 190 -12.47 8.73 23.21
N ASN A 191 -12.83 8.38 21.97
CA ASN A 191 -14.07 8.83 21.35
C ASN A 191 -14.77 7.68 20.64
N ASP A 192 -15.91 7.24 21.17
CA ASP A 192 -16.71 6.16 20.56
C ASP A 192 -17.28 6.55 19.18
N ASP A 193 -17.40 7.84 18.91
CA ASP A 193 -17.88 8.42 17.64
C ASP A 193 -16.74 8.87 16.70
N TYR A 194 -15.51 8.35 16.90
CA TYR A 194 -14.31 8.79 16.18
C TYR A 194 -14.48 8.75 14.66
N GLU A 195 -15.18 7.76 14.10
CA GLU A 195 -15.38 7.59 12.66
C GLU A 195 -16.07 8.81 12.06
N LYS A 196 -17.20 9.20 12.66
CA LYS A 196 -17.96 10.39 12.26
C LYS A 196 -17.12 11.65 12.41
N ARG A 197 -16.42 11.80 13.53
CA ARG A 197 -15.61 13.00 13.80
C ARG A 197 -14.45 13.14 12.81
N ILE A 198 -13.78 12.05 12.45
CA ILE A 198 -12.72 12.06 11.45
C ILE A 198 -13.29 12.41 10.07
N ILE A 199 -14.43 11.81 9.69
CA ILE A 199 -15.10 12.14 8.42
C ILE A 199 -15.49 13.63 8.38
N ASP A 200 -16.05 14.17 9.46
CA ASP A 200 -16.41 15.58 9.57
C ASP A 200 -15.16 16.48 9.46
N MET A 201 -14.05 16.12 10.11
CA MET A 201 -12.77 16.84 9.97
C MET A 201 -12.27 16.84 8.53
N LEU A 202 -12.33 15.71 7.84
CA LEU A 202 -11.91 15.59 6.44
C LEU A 202 -12.80 16.44 5.53
N LYS A 203 -14.14 16.28 5.62
CA LYS A 203 -15.11 17.01 4.80
C LYS A 203 -15.08 18.53 4.99
N ASN A 204 -14.79 18.99 6.21
CA ASN A 204 -14.73 20.43 6.50
C ASN A 204 -13.44 21.11 5.97
N ASN A 205 -12.43 20.34 5.56
CA ASN A 205 -11.11 20.86 5.24
C ASN A 205 -10.57 20.41 3.86
N LEU A 206 -11.15 19.37 3.26
CA LEU A 206 -10.75 18.82 1.97
C LEU A 206 -11.96 18.68 1.06
N SER A 207 -11.74 18.92 -0.25
CA SER A 207 -12.77 18.70 -1.28
C SER A 207 -13.01 17.21 -1.52
N GLY A 208 -14.21 16.88 -2.00
CA GLY A 208 -14.64 15.53 -2.31
C GLY A 208 -15.45 14.86 -1.19
N GLU A 209 -15.90 13.64 -1.45
CA GLU A 209 -16.70 12.84 -0.52
C GLU A 209 -15.88 11.77 0.19
N PHE A 210 -16.08 11.68 1.50
CA PHE A 210 -15.53 10.65 2.37
C PHE A 210 -16.67 9.75 2.86
N TYR A 211 -16.53 8.45 2.63
CA TYR A 211 -17.60 7.47 2.83
C TYR A 211 -17.47 6.72 4.15
N SER A 212 -16.28 6.19 4.46
CA SER A 212 -16.06 5.41 5.68
C SER A 212 -14.66 5.56 6.22
N VAL A 213 -14.52 5.34 7.52
CA VAL A 213 -13.25 5.25 8.24
C VAL A 213 -13.28 3.97 9.05
N ASP A 214 -12.31 3.09 8.80
CA ASP A 214 -12.15 1.84 9.54
C ASP A 214 -10.78 1.83 10.21
N THR A 215 -10.70 1.36 11.46
CA THR A 215 -9.43 1.38 12.21
C THR A 215 -9.05 0.01 12.77
N THR A 216 -7.74 -0.16 12.95
CA THR A 216 -7.14 -1.18 13.80
C THR A 216 -6.25 -0.50 14.85
N ASP A 217 -5.55 -1.28 15.67
CA ASP A 217 -4.61 -0.73 16.65
C ASP A 217 -3.46 0.09 16.05
N VAL A 218 -3.21 -0.07 14.75
CA VAL A 218 -2.05 0.52 14.05
C VAL A 218 -2.36 1.12 12.67
N LEU A 219 -3.53 0.83 12.08
CA LEU A 219 -3.90 1.30 10.75
C LEU A 219 -5.25 2.01 10.74
N ILE A 220 -5.36 3.03 9.90
CA ILE A 220 -6.62 3.68 9.53
C ILE A 220 -6.81 3.53 8.03
N THR A 221 -8.01 3.10 7.64
CA THR A 221 -8.44 3.01 6.24
C THR A 221 -9.53 4.05 6.00
N ILE A 222 -9.37 4.84 4.94
CA ILE A 222 -10.33 5.87 4.57
C ILE A 222 -10.84 5.53 3.17
N SER A 223 -12.15 5.40 3.04
CA SER A 223 -12.86 5.24 1.77
C SER A 223 -13.40 6.58 1.30
N MET A 224 -13.16 6.91 0.02
CA MET A 224 -13.48 8.20 -0.55
C MET A 224 -13.78 8.14 -2.05
N ASP A 225 -14.26 9.25 -2.60
CA ASP A 225 -14.45 9.42 -4.04
C ASP A 225 -13.13 9.71 -4.77
N GLN A 226 -13.21 9.98 -6.08
CA GLN A 226 -12.01 10.28 -6.87
C GLN A 226 -11.42 11.66 -6.54
N ASP A 227 -12.26 12.66 -6.29
CA ASP A 227 -11.82 14.03 -6.06
C ASP A 227 -11.03 14.13 -4.75
N ALA A 228 -11.55 13.54 -3.66
CA ALA A 228 -10.86 13.46 -2.38
C ALA A 228 -9.55 12.68 -2.49
N PHE A 229 -9.54 11.57 -3.25
CA PHE A 229 -8.34 10.76 -3.45
C PHE A 229 -7.23 11.52 -4.16
N THR A 230 -7.57 12.28 -5.20
CA THR A 230 -6.62 13.14 -5.92
C THR A 230 -6.07 14.24 -5.02
N VAL A 231 -6.92 14.91 -4.24
CA VAL A 231 -6.46 15.94 -3.27
C VAL A 231 -5.49 15.35 -2.24
N PHE A 232 -5.75 14.13 -1.74
CA PHE A 232 -4.84 13.43 -0.84
C PHE A 232 -3.46 13.20 -1.47
N HIS A 233 -3.43 12.75 -2.74
CA HIS A 233 -2.20 12.52 -3.49
C HIS A 233 -1.40 13.82 -3.69
N GLU A 234 -2.06 14.89 -4.09
CA GLU A 234 -1.43 16.19 -4.33
C GLU A 234 -0.83 16.78 -3.05
N GLN A 235 -1.59 16.80 -1.95
CA GLN A 235 -1.12 17.31 -0.66
C GLN A 235 0.10 16.55 -0.12
N GLN A 236 0.13 15.23 -0.30
CA GLN A 236 1.25 14.37 0.08
C GLN A 236 2.51 14.73 -0.71
N LEU A 237 2.38 14.93 -2.01
CA LEU A 237 3.49 15.31 -2.91
C LEU A 237 4.02 16.73 -2.64
N GLU A 238 3.12 17.69 -2.42
CA GLU A 238 3.48 19.08 -2.12
C GLU A 238 4.28 19.18 -0.82
N LYS A 239 3.87 18.45 0.23
CA LYS A 239 4.55 18.44 1.53
C LYS A 239 5.79 17.55 1.55
N GLY A 240 5.96 16.66 0.57
CA GLY A 240 7.11 15.75 0.50
C GLY A 240 7.18 14.75 1.66
N VAL A 241 6.01 14.32 2.17
CA VAL A 241 5.87 13.40 3.32
C VAL A 241 5.19 12.09 2.88
N SER A 242 5.14 11.07 3.73
CA SER A 242 4.34 9.85 3.46
C SER A 242 2.83 10.11 3.61
N TYR A 243 1.97 9.21 3.11
CA TYR A 243 0.53 9.31 3.42
C TYR A 243 0.23 9.24 4.91
N SER A 244 0.92 8.35 5.62
CA SER A 244 0.80 8.24 7.06
C SER A 244 1.19 9.55 7.74
N ASP A 245 2.32 10.14 7.38
CA ASP A 245 2.79 11.40 7.97
C ASP A 245 1.85 12.57 7.64
N PHE A 246 1.35 12.64 6.40
CA PHE A 246 0.36 13.64 5.98
C PHE A 246 -0.92 13.54 6.83
N LEU A 247 -1.54 12.35 6.87
CA LEU A 247 -2.81 12.16 7.56
C LEU A 247 -2.68 12.43 9.07
N ASN A 248 -1.63 11.92 9.70
CA ASN A 248 -1.43 12.12 11.14
C ASN A 248 -1.16 13.59 11.48
N SER A 249 -0.38 14.29 10.67
CA SER A 249 -0.14 15.74 10.88
C SER A 249 -1.43 16.53 10.66
N PHE A 250 -2.13 16.24 9.56
CA PHE A 250 -3.38 16.90 9.19
C PHE A 250 -4.46 16.74 10.26
N LEU A 251 -4.73 15.51 10.70
CA LEU A 251 -5.72 15.26 11.75
C LEU A 251 -5.23 15.72 13.12
N GLY A 252 -3.93 15.60 13.40
CA GLY A 252 -3.32 16.06 14.65
C GLY A 252 -3.55 17.54 14.91
N GLU A 253 -3.43 18.38 13.87
CA GLU A 253 -3.73 19.82 13.93
C GLU A 253 -5.20 20.15 14.22
N LYS A 254 -6.13 19.21 13.99
CA LYS A 254 -7.58 19.41 14.18
C LYS A 254 -8.12 18.74 15.44
N ILE A 255 -7.38 17.77 15.98
CA ILE A 255 -7.68 17.06 17.23
C ILE A 255 -7.23 17.89 18.45
N GLY A 256 -6.11 18.60 18.32
CA GLY A 256 -5.60 19.54 19.33
C GLY A 256 -6.45 20.79 19.44
#